data_AF-A0A5C6PG79-F1
#
_entry.id   AF-A0A5C6PG79-F1
#
_cell.length_a   1.000
_cell.length_b   1.000
_cell.length_c   1.000
_cell.angle_alpha   90.00
_cell.angle_beta   90.00
_cell.angle_gamma   90.00
#
_symmetry.space_group_name_H-M   'P 1'
#
loop_
_entity.id
_entity.type
_entity.pdbx_description
1 polymer ?
#
loop_
_entity_poly.entity_id
_entity_poly.type
_entity_poly.pdbx_seq_one_letter_code
_entity_poly.pdbx_strand_id
1 'polypeptide(L)'
;MCFVDLEKAFDRVPRGVLWGVLREYGVSGPLIRAVRSLYDRCQSLVRIAGSKSNSFPVRVGLRQGCPLSPILFIIFMDRISRCSHGVEGVRFGDLRIVSLLFADDVVLLASLARDLQLSLDRFAAACEAAGMKISTSKSEAMVLNRKKVECLLRVKEEILPQVEEFKYLRVLFTSEGRMEQEIDRRIGAASAGMRTLQRSVMVKIYRSQLNLPDDLRSYPYLWS
;
A
#
# COMPACT_ATOMS: atom_id res chain seq x y z
N MET A 1 9.62 -2.91 14.52
CA MET A 1 8.54 -2.62 13.56
C MET A 1 8.54 -3.71 12.51
N CYS A 2 7.38 -4.13 12.03
CA CYS A 2 7.27 -5.03 10.89
C CYS A 2 6.34 -4.38 9.87
N PHE A 3 6.86 -4.10 8.69
CA PHE A 3 6.13 -3.59 7.53
C PHE A 3 5.62 -4.79 6.74
N VAL A 4 4.31 -4.93 6.65
CA VAL A 4 3.64 -6.07 6.03
C VAL A 4 2.98 -5.63 4.73
N ASP A 5 3.33 -6.29 3.64
CA ASP A 5 2.73 -6.11 2.32
C ASP A 5 1.77 -7.27 2.04
N LEU A 6 0.59 -6.97 1.50
CA LEU A 6 -0.41 -7.98 1.12
C LEU A 6 -0.40 -8.22 -0.39
N GLU A 7 -0.34 -9.49 -0.80
CA GLU A 7 -0.34 -9.84 -2.22
C GLU A 7 -1.65 -9.46 -2.92
N LYS A 8 -1.57 -8.47 -3.82
CA LYS A 8 -2.70 -8.01 -4.64
C LYS A 8 -3.94 -7.74 -3.79
N ALA A 9 -3.77 -6.94 -2.73
CA ALA A 9 -4.73 -6.83 -1.65
C ALA A 9 -6.18 -6.60 -2.13
N PHE A 10 -6.40 -5.62 -3.02
CA PHE A 10 -7.72 -5.36 -3.60
C PHE A 10 -8.25 -6.54 -4.43
N ASP A 11 -7.41 -7.15 -5.27
CA ASP A 11 -7.83 -8.21 -6.19
C ASP A 11 -8.07 -9.54 -5.48
N ARG A 12 -7.53 -9.71 -4.26
CA ARG A 12 -7.60 -10.96 -3.49
C ARG A 12 -8.81 -11.03 -2.56
N VAL A 13 -9.47 -9.92 -2.23
CA VAL A 13 -10.59 -9.89 -1.26
C VAL A 13 -11.67 -10.93 -1.61
N PRO A 14 -11.90 -11.94 -0.76
CA PRO A 14 -12.97 -12.90 -0.97
C PRO A 14 -14.33 -12.25 -0.69
N ARG A 15 -15.09 -11.99 -1.76
CA ARG A 15 -16.39 -11.29 -1.67
C ARG A 15 -17.36 -11.97 -0.70
N GLY A 16 -17.37 -13.31 -0.65
CA GLY A 16 -18.20 -14.07 0.29
C GLY A 16 -17.92 -13.73 1.75
N VAL A 17 -16.63 -13.64 2.12
CA VAL A 17 -16.18 -13.23 3.46
C VAL A 17 -16.56 -11.78 3.71
N LEU A 18 -16.29 -10.87 2.77
CA LEU A 18 -16.68 -9.46 2.87
C LEU A 18 -18.19 -9.27 3.15
N TRP A 19 -19.07 -10.02 2.48
CA TRP A 19 -20.51 -9.95 2.75
C TRP A 19 -20.88 -10.44 4.15
N GLY A 20 -20.10 -11.38 4.70
CA GLY A 20 -20.19 -11.80 6.10
C GLY A 20 -19.76 -10.69 7.06
N VAL A 21 -18.63 -10.05 6.79
CA VAL A 21 -18.12 -8.91 7.60
C VAL A 21 -19.11 -7.76 7.62
N LEU A 22 -19.71 -7.39 6.48
CA LEU A 22 -20.74 -6.35 6.45
C LEU A 22 -21.95 -6.71 7.34
N ARG A 23 -22.37 -7.99 7.36
CA ARG A 23 -23.45 -8.45 8.25
C ARG A 23 -23.04 -8.39 9.72
N GLU A 24 -21.82 -8.82 10.03
CA GLU A 24 -21.25 -8.75 11.38
C GLU A 24 -21.24 -7.30 11.91
N TYR A 25 -20.99 -6.33 11.03
CA TYR A 25 -20.94 -4.91 11.37
C TYR A 25 -22.32 -4.24 11.37
N GLY A 26 -23.40 -5.03 11.26
CA GLY A 26 -24.78 -4.56 11.33
C GLY A 26 -25.31 -3.89 10.06
N VAL A 27 -24.62 -4.01 8.92
CA VAL A 27 -25.10 -3.45 7.66
C VAL A 27 -26.38 -4.17 7.22
N SER A 28 -27.41 -3.40 6.89
CA SER A 28 -28.73 -3.95 6.57
C SER A 28 -28.71 -4.85 5.32
N GLY A 29 -29.53 -5.90 5.35
CA GLY A 29 -29.66 -6.83 4.23
C GLY A 29 -29.96 -6.16 2.87
N PRO A 30 -30.87 -5.18 2.78
CA PRO A 30 -31.11 -4.43 1.54
C PRO A 30 -29.86 -3.73 1.00
N LEU A 31 -29.09 -3.06 1.86
CA LEU A 31 -27.86 -2.37 1.44
C LEU A 31 -26.80 -3.37 0.99
N ILE A 32 -26.63 -4.49 1.70
CA ILE A 32 -25.71 -5.56 1.28
C ILE A 32 -26.11 -6.12 -0.09
N ARG A 33 -27.42 -6.30 -0.36
CA ARG A 33 -27.89 -6.75 -1.69
C ARG A 33 -27.56 -5.73 -2.78
N ALA A 34 -27.78 -4.43 -2.52
CA ALA A 34 -27.41 -3.37 -3.46
C ALA A 34 -25.91 -3.37 -3.74
N VAL A 35 -25.05 -3.40 -2.71
CA VAL A 35 -23.59 -3.50 -2.89
C VAL A 35 -23.22 -4.77 -3.68
N ARG A 36 -23.79 -5.92 -3.33
CA ARG A 36 -23.54 -7.20 -4.03
C ARG A 36 -23.86 -7.13 -5.51
N SER A 37 -24.95 -6.46 -5.90
CA SER A 37 -25.34 -6.31 -7.31
C SER A 37 -24.29 -5.57 -8.15
N LEU A 38 -23.48 -4.69 -7.54
CA LEU A 38 -22.37 -4.01 -8.23
C LEU A 38 -21.21 -4.95 -8.58
N TYR A 39 -21.12 -6.09 -7.89
CA TYR A 39 -20.06 -7.09 -8.04
C TYR A 39 -20.56 -8.39 -8.68
N ASP A 40 -21.87 -8.56 -8.86
CA ASP A 40 -22.42 -9.76 -9.46
C ASP A 40 -22.18 -9.77 -10.97
N ARG A 41 -21.92 -10.96 -11.52
CA ARG A 41 -21.64 -11.19 -12.96
C ARG A 41 -20.62 -10.22 -13.59
N CYS A 42 -19.73 -9.63 -12.79
CA CYS A 42 -18.70 -8.73 -13.28
C CYS A 42 -17.79 -9.46 -14.26
N GLN A 43 -17.51 -8.81 -15.39
CA GLN A 43 -16.52 -9.26 -16.35
C GLN A 43 -15.47 -8.17 -16.57
N SER A 44 -14.27 -8.58 -16.95
CA SER A 44 -13.17 -7.70 -17.34
C SER A 44 -12.62 -8.14 -18.69
N LEU A 45 -11.86 -7.24 -19.34
CA LEU A 45 -11.08 -7.52 -20.53
C LEU A 45 -9.82 -6.66 -20.50
N VAL A 46 -8.79 -7.10 -21.20
CA VAL A 46 -7.53 -6.38 -21.33
C VAL A 46 -7.57 -5.55 -22.61
N ARG A 47 -7.16 -4.29 -22.54
CA ARG A 47 -7.03 -3.42 -23.71
C ARG A 47 -5.58 -2.94 -23.86
N ILE A 48 -4.97 -3.23 -25.02
CA ILE A 48 -3.58 -2.86 -25.35
C ILE A 48 -3.59 -2.22 -26.73
N ALA A 49 -3.05 -1.01 -26.85
CA ALA A 49 -2.91 -0.29 -28.13
C ALA A 49 -4.19 -0.26 -29.00
N GLY A 50 -5.36 -0.12 -28.37
CA GLY A 50 -6.66 -0.12 -29.05
C GLY A 50 -7.30 -1.50 -29.25
N SER A 51 -6.51 -2.57 -29.21
CA SER A 51 -7.00 -3.96 -29.28
C SER A 51 -7.56 -4.43 -27.95
N LYS A 52 -8.62 -5.25 -27.98
CA LYS A 52 -9.30 -5.81 -26.80
C LYS A 52 -9.15 -7.33 -26.78
N SER A 53 -8.91 -7.90 -25.60
CA SER A 53 -9.02 -9.35 -25.39
C SER A 53 -10.49 -9.79 -25.35
N ASN A 54 -10.72 -11.10 -25.37
CA ASN A 54 -11.98 -11.67 -24.92
C ASN A 54 -12.27 -11.29 -23.47
N SER A 55 -13.56 -11.23 -23.13
CA SER A 55 -13.99 -10.94 -21.77
C SER A 55 -13.91 -12.18 -20.89
N PHE A 56 -13.57 -11.99 -19.62
CA PHE A 56 -13.48 -13.04 -18.61
C PHE A 56 -14.18 -12.62 -17.31
N PRO A 57 -14.77 -13.57 -16.56
CA PRO A 57 -15.48 -13.26 -15.33
C PRO A 57 -14.51 -12.87 -14.19
N VAL A 58 -14.90 -11.88 -13.39
CA VAL A 58 -14.18 -11.45 -12.18
C VAL A 58 -14.97 -11.87 -10.95
N ARG A 59 -14.50 -12.93 -10.28
CA ARG A 59 -15.21 -13.58 -9.16
C ARG A 59 -14.70 -13.18 -7.77
N VAL A 60 -13.47 -12.66 -7.70
CA VAL A 60 -12.79 -12.27 -6.46
C VAL A 60 -12.34 -10.81 -6.56
N GLY A 61 -12.06 -10.20 -5.42
CA GLY A 61 -11.51 -8.87 -5.32
C GLY A 61 -12.53 -7.76 -5.50
N LEU A 62 -12.07 -6.56 -5.17
CA LEU A 62 -12.77 -5.30 -5.29
C LEU A 62 -12.38 -4.59 -6.59
N ARG A 63 -13.28 -3.81 -7.16
CA ARG A 63 -13.07 -3.18 -8.47
C ARG A 63 -12.25 -1.92 -8.30
N GLN A 64 -11.04 -1.89 -8.86
CA GLN A 64 -10.24 -0.67 -8.90
C GLN A 64 -10.97 0.44 -9.67
N GLY A 65 -10.94 1.66 -9.13
CA GLY A 65 -11.68 2.81 -9.66
C GLY A 65 -13.17 2.87 -9.29
N CYS A 66 -13.72 1.85 -8.60
CA CYS A 66 -15.07 1.97 -8.04
C CYS A 66 -15.04 2.81 -6.75
N PRO A 67 -15.91 3.83 -6.61
CA PRO A 67 -15.95 4.68 -5.41
C PRO A 67 -16.21 3.93 -4.09
N LEU A 68 -16.89 2.78 -4.14
CA LEU A 68 -17.18 1.97 -2.95
C LEU A 68 -16.06 0.99 -2.58
N SER A 69 -15.17 0.64 -3.51
CA SER A 69 -14.10 -0.32 -3.24
C SER A 69 -13.20 0.10 -2.06
N PRO A 70 -12.76 1.37 -1.93
CA PRO A 70 -11.93 1.79 -0.80
C PRO A 70 -12.58 1.56 0.56
N ILE A 71 -13.85 1.95 0.73
CA ILE A 71 -14.53 1.79 2.03
C ILE A 71 -14.79 0.31 2.35
N LEU A 72 -15.13 -0.49 1.34
CA LEU A 72 -15.28 -1.94 1.50
C LEU A 72 -13.97 -2.61 1.91
N PHE A 73 -12.86 -2.16 1.32
CA PHE A 73 -11.53 -2.64 1.67
C PHE A 73 -11.14 -2.26 3.11
N ILE A 74 -11.40 -1.01 3.51
CA ILE A 74 -11.14 -0.54 4.88
C ILE A 74 -11.93 -1.36 5.90
N ILE A 75 -13.23 -1.59 5.68
CA ILE A 75 -14.07 -2.42 6.57
C ILE A 75 -13.50 -3.84 6.69
N PHE A 76 -13.09 -4.41 5.57
CA PHE A 76 -12.50 -5.75 5.54
C PHE A 76 -11.17 -5.82 6.31
N MET A 77 -10.29 -4.84 6.11
CA MET A 77 -9.02 -4.75 6.83
C MET A 77 -9.20 -4.47 8.32
N ASP A 78 -10.17 -3.64 8.71
CA ASP A 78 -10.53 -3.41 10.12
C ASP A 78 -10.94 -4.72 10.80
N ARG A 79 -11.69 -5.59 10.10
CA ARG A 79 -12.05 -6.90 10.64
C ARG A 79 -10.85 -7.80 10.89
N ILE A 80 -9.90 -7.83 9.95
CA ILE A 80 -8.62 -8.57 10.08
C ILE A 80 -7.81 -8.00 11.25
N SER A 81 -7.72 -6.68 11.36
CA SER A 81 -7.05 -6.01 12.49
C SER A 81 -7.68 -6.43 13.81
N ARG A 82 -9.00 -6.39 13.95
CA ARG A 82 -9.69 -6.81 15.18
C ARG A 82 -9.49 -8.29 15.51
N CYS A 83 -9.41 -9.18 14.51
CA CYS A 83 -9.09 -10.59 14.73
C CYS A 83 -7.67 -10.82 15.23
N SER A 84 -6.74 -9.91 14.91
CA SER A 84 -5.32 -10.05 15.20
C SER A 84 -4.88 -9.27 16.43
N HIS A 85 -5.79 -8.54 17.08
CA HIS A 85 -5.49 -7.76 18.28
C HIS A 85 -4.93 -8.64 19.39
N GLY A 86 -3.85 -8.12 19.98
CA GLY A 86 -3.18 -8.68 21.13
C GLY A 86 -2.91 -7.62 22.19
N VAL A 87 -2.10 -7.99 23.19
CA VAL A 87 -1.65 -7.07 24.23
C VAL A 87 -0.31 -6.40 23.87
N GLU A 88 0.36 -6.89 22.83
CA GLU A 88 1.62 -6.40 22.30
C GLU A 88 1.40 -5.06 21.58
N GLY A 89 2.37 -4.17 21.65
CA GLY A 89 2.22 -2.82 21.10
C GLY A 89 3.29 -1.89 21.64
N VAL A 90 3.27 -0.66 21.15
CA VAL A 90 4.07 0.44 21.71
C VAL A 90 3.13 1.35 22.50
N ARG A 91 3.54 1.72 23.70
CA ARG A 91 2.80 2.68 24.54
C ARG A 91 3.13 4.10 24.09
N PHE A 92 2.10 4.90 23.85
CA PHE A 92 2.20 6.32 23.55
C PHE A 92 1.21 7.08 24.44
N GLY A 93 1.72 7.64 25.55
CA GLY A 93 0.88 8.14 26.64
C GLY A 93 -0.02 7.01 27.18
N ASP A 94 -1.32 7.27 27.25
CA ASP A 94 -2.34 6.31 27.69
C ASP A 94 -2.79 5.35 26.59
N LEU A 95 -2.36 5.58 25.34
CA LEU A 95 -2.70 4.75 24.20
C LEU A 95 -1.69 3.63 24.00
N ARG A 96 -2.17 2.45 23.59
CA ARG A 96 -1.35 1.37 23.08
C ARG A 96 -1.57 1.24 21.59
N ILE A 97 -0.52 1.46 20.80
CA ILE A 97 -0.54 1.35 19.36
C ILE A 97 0.02 -0.02 18.98
N VAL A 98 -0.85 -0.91 18.50
CA VAL A 98 -0.50 -2.28 18.10
C VAL A 98 -0.13 -2.33 16.62
N SER A 99 -0.92 -1.62 15.80
CA SER A 99 -0.77 -1.58 14.35
C SER A 99 -1.14 -0.22 13.78
N LEU A 100 -0.57 0.09 12.62
CA LEU A 100 -0.97 1.20 11.76
C LEU A 100 -1.42 0.59 10.43
N LEU A 101 -2.62 0.94 9.98
CA LEU A 101 -3.16 0.45 8.72
C LEU A 101 -3.48 1.64 7.82
N PHE A 102 -2.88 1.67 6.63
CA PHE A 102 -3.21 2.62 5.58
C PHE A 102 -3.47 1.87 4.29
N ALA A 103 -4.75 1.65 3.98
CA ALA A 103 -5.15 0.72 2.92
C ALA A 103 -4.43 -0.64 3.10
N ASP A 104 -3.60 -1.04 2.14
CA ASP A 104 -2.85 -2.29 2.13
C ASP A 104 -1.47 -2.18 2.81
N ASP A 105 -0.99 -0.97 3.11
CA ASP A 105 0.22 -0.76 3.90
C ASP A 105 -0.09 -1.03 5.38
N VAL A 106 0.52 -2.07 5.95
CA VAL A 106 0.34 -2.46 7.35
C VAL A 106 1.66 -2.37 8.10
N VAL A 107 1.64 -1.75 9.28
CA VAL A 107 2.80 -1.70 10.18
C VAL A 107 2.41 -2.28 11.52
N LEU A 108 3.11 -3.33 11.95
CA LEU A 108 2.99 -3.90 13.28
C LEU A 108 4.08 -3.32 14.20
N LEU A 109 3.67 -2.97 15.42
CA LEU A 109 4.53 -2.30 16.40
C LEU A 109 4.57 -3.12 17.68
N ALA A 110 5.76 -3.29 18.23
CA ALA A 110 5.96 -3.82 19.58
C ALA A 110 7.31 -3.35 20.12
N SER A 111 7.44 -3.28 21.44
CA SER A 111 8.69 -2.90 22.11
C SER A 111 9.73 -4.02 22.14
N LEU A 112 9.33 -5.28 21.93
CA LEU A 112 10.20 -6.46 22.00
C LEU A 112 10.04 -7.32 20.74
N ALA A 113 11.13 -7.95 20.30
CA ALA A 113 11.12 -8.81 19.10
C ALA A 113 10.14 -9.99 19.23
N ARG A 114 10.07 -10.63 20.41
CA ARG A 114 9.14 -11.73 20.69
C ARG A 114 7.67 -11.30 20.56
N ASP A 115 7.37 -10.09 21.05
CA ASP A 115 6.03 -9.54 21.06
C ASP A 115 5.64 -9.14 19.61
N LEU A 116 6.62 -8.64 18.84
CA LEU A 116 6.44 -8.33 17.43
C LEU A 116 6.17 -9.59 16.58
N GLN A 117 6.89 -10.69 16.84
CA GLN A 117 6.64 -11.98 16.20
C GLN A 117 5.24 -12.48 16.53
N LEU A 118 4.81 -12.41 17.79
CA LEU A 118 3.46 -12.83 18.18
C LEU A 118 2.36 -12.00 17.52
N SER A 119 2.54 -10.68 17.40
CA SER A 119 1.65 -9.82 16.62
C SER A 119 1.61 -10.22 15.15
N LEU A 120 2.77 -10.53 14.55
CA LEU A 120 2.88 -10.96 13.16
C LEU A 120 2.18 -12.30 12.93
N ASP A 121 2.34 -13.26 13.83
CA ASP A 121 1.69 -14.58 13.73
C ASP A 121 0.16 -14.45 13.80
N ARG A 122 -0.36 -13.63 14.72
CA ARG A 122 -1.80 -13.36 14.82
C ARG A 122 -2.33 -12.66 13.58
N PHE A 123 -1.60 -11.68 13.06
CA PHE A 123 -1.97 -10.98 11.84
C PHE A 123 -1.96 -11.93 10.63
N ALA A 124 -0.93 -12.76 10.49
CA ALA A 124 -0.83 -13.76 9.43
C ALA A 124 -1.98 -14.78 9.49
N ALA A 125 -2.31 -15.29 10.68
CA ALA A 125 -3.44 -16.20 10.88
C ALA A 125 -4.79 -15.54 10.53
N ALA A 126 -5.00 -14.29 10.95
CA ALA A 126 -6.20 -13.53 10.61
C ALA A 126 -6.31 -13.26 9.10
N CYS A 127 -5.20 -12.92 8.43
CA CYS A 127 -5.16 -12.79 6.98
C CYS A 127 -5.53 -14.11 6.29
N GLU A 128 -4.92 -15.23 6.70
CA GLU A 128 -5.17 -16.54 6.11
C GLU A 128 -6.63 -16.97 6.28
N ALA A 129 -7.20 -16.79 7.47
CA ALA A 129 -8.62 -17.06 7.75
C ALA A 129 -9.55 -16.19 6.89
N ALA A 130 -9.15 -14.95 6.58
CA ALA A 130 -9.87 -14.05 5.69
C ALA A 130 -9.60 -14.30 4.20
N GLY A 131 -8.74 -15.27 3.84
CA GLY A 131 -8.33 -15.57 2.47
C GLY A 131 -7.35 -14.58 1.84
N MET A 132 -6.69 -13.77 2.67
CA MET A 132 -5.61 -12.85 2.29
C MET A 132 -4.25 -13.53 2.43
N LYS A 133 -3.24 -13.00 1.73
CA LYS A 133 -1.89 -13.54 1.75
C LYS A 133 -0.87 -12.41 1.94
N ILE A 134 0.05 -12.61 2.89
CA ILE A 134 1.20 -11.74 3.10
C ILE A 134 2.25 -12.02 2.03
N SER A 135 2.82 -10.97 1.45
CA SER A 135 3.96 -11.03 0.56
C SER A 135 5.24 -10.97 1.39
N THR A 136 5.78 -12.13 1.76
CA THR A 136 7.02 -12.26 2.53
C THR A 136 8.22 -11.58 1.85
N SER A 137 8.31 -11.64 0.52
CA SER A 137 9.37 -11.00 -0.26
C SER A 137 9.33 -9.47 -0.30
N LYS A 138 8.24 -8.86 0.15
CA LYS A 138 8.04 -7.40 0.20
C LYS A 138 7.81 -6.89 1.62
N SER A 139 7.68 -7.80 2.58
CA SER A 139 7.50 -7.47 3.99
C SER A 139 8.87 -7.40 4.64
N GLU A 140 9.08 -6.39 5.47
CA GLU A 140 10.40 -6.08 6.02
C GLU A 140 10.32 -5.82 7.54
N ALA A 141 11.34 -6.23 8.26
CA ALA A 141 11.51 -5.91 9.68
C ALA A 141 12.44 -4.71 9.84
N MET A 142 12.16 -3.84 10.82
CA MET A 142 13.05 -2.74 11.17
C MET A 142 13.09 -2.55 12.68
N VAL A 143 14.29 -2.44 13.24
CA VAL A 143 14.49 -2.20 14.67
C VAL A 143 14.88 -0.75 14.88
N LEU A 144 14.07 -0.02 15.64
CA LEU A 144 14.40 1.35 16.06
C LEU A 144 15.22 1.29 17.34
N ASN A 145 16.55 1.41 17.23
CA ASN A 145 17.46 1.39 18.36
C ASN A 145 18.78 2.10 18.03
N ARG A 146 19.40 2.76 19.03
CA ARG A 146 20.73 3.39 18.87
C ARG A 146 21.84 2.37 18.67
N LYS A 147 21.65 1.13 19.14
CA LYS A 147 22.56 0.02 18.92
C LYS A 147 21.94 -0.94 17.90
N LYS A 148 22.77 -1.51 17.03
CA LYS A 148 22.33 -2.58 16.13
C LYS A 148 21.88 -3.78 16.95
N VAL A 149 20.64 -4.19 16.72
CA VAL A 149 20.02 -5.36 17.34
C VAL A 149 19.40 -6.18 16.23
N GLU A 150 19.70 -7.48 16.22
CA GLU A 150 19.06 -8.41 15.30
C GLU A 150 17.65 -8.75 15.78
N CYS A 151 16.72 -8.77 14.83
CA CYS A 151 15.32 -9.13 15.02
C CYS A 151 14.93 -10.07 13.89
N LEU A 152 14.95 -11.37 14.18
CA LEU A 152 14.56 -12.41 13.24
C LEU A 152 13.04 -12.59 13.32
N LEU A 153 12.34 -12.04 12.32
CA LEU A 153 10.91 -12.27 12.15
C LEU A 153 10.66 -13.31 11.07
N ARG A 154 9.62 -14.12 11.26
CA ARG A 154 9.22 -15.17 10.31
C ARG A 154 7.73 -15.10 10.01
N VAL A 155 7.37 -15.48 8.79
CA VAL A 155 5.99 -15.82 8.42
C VAL A 155 6.03 -17.22 7.83
N LYS A 156 5.40 -18.18 8.52
CA LYS A 156 5.56 -19.60 8.23
C LYS A 156 7.07 -19.97 8.33
N GLU A 157 7.65 -20.54 7.28
CA GLU A 157 9.06 -20.95 7.24
C GLU A 157 10.00 -19.86 6.69
N GLU A 158 9.47 -18.73 6.22
CA GLU A 158 10.26 -17.69 5.57
C GLU A 158 10.66 -16.58 6.56
N ILE A 159 11.95 -16.22 6.54
CA ILE A 159 12.49 -15.12 7.35
C ILE A 159 12.28 -13.81 6.60
N LEU A 160 11.73 -12.80 7.27
CA LEU A 160 11.60 -11.46 6.71
C LEU A 160 12.96 -10.74 6.76
N PRO A 161 13.37 -10.05 5.68
CA PRO A 161 14.59 -9.25 5.69
C PRO A 161 14.50 -8.14 6.74
N GLN A 162 15.58 -7.95 7.50
CA GLN A 162 15.74 -6.79 8.37
C GLN A 162 16.44 -5.66 7.61
N VAL A 163 15.82 -4.47 7.62
CA VAL A 163 16.35 -3.26 6.95
C VAL A 163 16.70 -2.19 7.97
N GLU A 164 17.61 -1.29 7.58
CA GLU A 164 17.99 -0.11 8.37
C GLU A 164 17.20 1.13 7.95
N GLU A 165 16.63 1.13 6.74
CA GLU A 165 15.87 2.23 6.18
C GLU A 165 14.60 1.70 5.51
N PHE A 166 13.47 2.35 5.74
CA PHE A 166 12.20 1.99 5.13
C PHE A 166 11.40 3.23 4.74
N LYS A 167 10.82 3.24 3.54
CA LYS A 167 9.99 4.35 3.06
C LYS A 167 8.50 4.04 3.24
N TYR A 168 7.92 4.52 4.33
CA TYR A 168 6.50 4.35 4.64
C TYR A 168 5.70 5.62 4.34
N LEU A 169 4.65 5.53 3.53
CA LEU A 169 3.79 6.65 3.12
C LEU A 169 4.57 7.89 2.64
N ARG A 170 5.62 7.63 1.85
CA ARG A 170 6.57 8.62 1.31
C ARG A 170 7.49 9.29 2.33
N VAL A 171 7.49 8.85 3.59
CA VAL A 171 8.43 9.30 4.63
C VAL A 171 9.51 8.23 4.80
N LEU A 172 10.78 8.63 4.74
CA LEU A 172 11.89 7.74 5.06
C LEU A 172 12.03 7.63 6.59
N PHE A 173 12.06 6.38 7.06
CA PHE A 173 12.39 6.03 8.43
C PHE A 173 13.76 5.35 8.46
N THR A 174 14.54 5.67 9.48
CA THR A 174 15.87 5.08 9.73
C THR A 174 15.83 4.33 11.07
N SER A 175 16.58 3.24 11.18
CA SER A 175 16.71 2.44 12.41
C SER A 175 17.27 3.25 13.60
N GLU A 176 18.05 4.28 13.31
CA GLU A 176 18.61 5.19 14.31
C GLU A 176 17.59 6.21 14.85
N GLY A 177 16.43 6.33 14.21
CA GLY A 177 15.39 7.32 14.56
C GLY A 177 15.74 8.75 14.16
N ARG A 178 16.74 8.93 13.30
CA ARG A 178 17.20 10.23 12.79
C ARG A 178 16.35 10.68 11.59
N MET A 179 16.02 11.97 11.55
CA MET A 179 15.16 12.57 10.50
C MET A 179 15.96 13.36 9.46
N GLU A 180 17.25 13.62 9.70
CA GLU A 180 18.12 14.44 8.85
C GLU A 180 18.12 13.93 7.41
N GLN A 181 18.27 12.61 7.22
CA GLN A 181 18.24 12.00 5.89
C GLN A 181 16.89 12.20 5.16
N GLU A 182 15.76 12.13 5.87
CA GLU A 182 14.44 12.42 5.26
C GLU A 182 14.29 13.90 4.90
N ILE A 183 14.81 14.80 5.74
CA ILE A 183 14.80 16.24 5.48
C ILE A 183 15.61 16.54 4.21
N ASP A 184 16.85 16.04 4.13
CA ASP A 184 17.72 16.22 2.97
C ASP A 184 17.10 15.64 1.71
N ARG A 185 16.47 14.46 1.82
CA ARG A 185 15.76 13.83 0.70
C ARG A 185 14.60 14.68 0.20
N ARG A 186 13.81 15.30 1.09
CA ARG A 186 12.71 16.20 0.70
C ARG A 186 13.23 17.47 0.05
N ILE A 187 14.30 18.07 0.58
CA ILE A 187 14.97 19.23 -0.02
C ILE A 187 15.46 18.88 -1.43
N GLY A 188 16.11 17.73 -1.59
CA GLY A 188 16.58 17.24 -2.88
C GLY A 188 15.46 17.03 -3.91
N ALA A 189 14.36 16.39 -3.51
CA ALA A 189 13.20 16.16 -4.37
C ALA A 189 12.52 17.48 -4.80
N ALA A 190 12.35 18.42 -3.86
CA ALA A 190 11.82 19.75 -4.15
C ALA A 190 12.73 20.53 -5.12
N SER A 191 14.05 20.48 -4.88
CA SER A 191 15.05 21.12 -5.73
C SER A 191 15.05 20.55 -7.15
N ALA A 192 14.91 19.22 -7.29
CA ALA A 192 14.80 18.56 -8.59
C ALA A 192 13.51 18.96 -9.32
N GLY A 193 12.37 18.99 -8.63
CA GLY A 193 11.10 19.48 -9.18
C GLY A 193 11.20 20.94 -9.66
N MET A 194 11.83 21.80 -8.86
CA MET A 194 12.04 23.21 -9.21
C MET A 194 12.94 23.36 -10.45
N ARG A 195 14.03 22.59 -10.55
CA ARG A 195 14.90 22.61 -11.75
C ARG A 195 14.14 22.17 -13.01
N THR A 196 13.28 21.17 -12.90
CA THR A 196 12.44 20.72 -14.03
C THR A 196 11.47 21.82 -14.45
N LEU A 197 10.80 22.47 -13.49
CA LEU A 197 9.90 23.59 -13.76
C LEU A 197 10.64 24.78 -14.40
N GLN A 198 11.79 25.17 -13.86
CA GLN A 198 12.61 26.24 -14.42
C GLN A 198 13.04 25.94 -15.86
N ARG A 199 13.47 24.70 -16.16
CA ARG A 199 13.79 24.27 -17.53
C ARG A 199 12.57 24.36 -18.44
N SER A 200 11.40 23.88 -18.00
CA SER A 200 10.18 23.95 -18.81
C SER A 200 9.71 25.39 -19.06
N VAL A 201 9.82 26.28 -18.07
CA VAL A 201 9.49 27.71 -18.22
C VAL A 201 10.49 28.38 -19.15
N MET A 202 11.79 28.16 -18.97
CA MET A 202 12.83 28.67 -19.87
C MET A 202 12.59 28.24 -21.31
N VAL A 203 12.34 26.95 -21.56
CA VAL A 203 12.05 26.44 -22.91
C VAL A 203 10.82 27.13 -23.52
N LYS A 204 9.77 27.37 -22.73
CA LYS A 204 8.58 28.11 -23.20
C LYS A 204 8.89 29.57 -23.52
N ILE A 205 9.67 30.25 -22.67
CA ILE A 205 10.08 31.64 -22.88
C ILE A 205 10.93 31.75 -24.16
N TYR A 206 11.96 30.91 -24.31
CA TYR A 206 12.80 30.90 -25.52
C TYR A 206 12.00 30.60 -26.79
N ARG A 207 11.05 29.64 -26.74
CA ARG A 207 10.16 29.38 -27.88
C ARG A 207 9.26 30.57 -28.23
N SER A 208 8.72 31.25 -27.22
CA SER A 208 7.88 32.44 -27.43
C SER A 208 8.66 33.64 -27.99
N GLN A 209 9.93 33.79 -27.61
CA GLN A 209 10.80 34.86 -28.13
C GLN A 209 11.32 34.57 -29.55
N LEU A 210 11.43 33.29 -29.94
CA LEU A 210 11.91 32.87 -31.26
C LEU A 210 10.80 32.62 -32.30
N ASN A 211 9.52 32.80 -31.93
CA ASN A 211 8.35 32.63 -32.81
C ASN A 211 8.31 31.28 -33.57
N LEU A 212 8.75 30.21 -32.92
CA LEU A 212 8.80 28.87 -33.51
C LEU A 212 7.41 28.19 -33.50
N PRO A 213 6.93 27.62 -34.63
CA PRO A 213 5.62 26.97 -34.70
C PRO A 213 5.57 25.62 -33.95
N ASP A 214 4.38 25.25 -33.48
CA ASP A 214 4.13 24.10 -32.58
C ASP A 214 4.27 22.69 -33.21
N ASP A 215 4.55 22.57 -34.51
CA ASP A 215 4.61 21.27 -35.20
C ASP A 215 6.06 20.74 -35.34
N LEU A 216 6.33 19.64 -34.63
CA LEU A 216 7.60 18.91 -34.68
C LEU A 216 7.76 17.99 -35.92
N ARG A 217 6.79 17.93 -36.85
CA ARG A 217 6.88 17.11 -38.07
C ARG A 217 7.60 17.76 -39.25
N SER A 218 7.99 19.03 -39.14
CA SER A 218 8.49 19.82 -40.28
C SER A 218 10.01 19.89 -40.43
N TYR A 219 10.78 19.29 -39.51
CA TYR A 219 12.25 19.45 -39.50
C TYR A 219 12.98 18.08 -39.52
N PRO A 220 13.42 17.61 -40.70
CA PRO A 220 14.06 16.29 -40.86
C PRO A 220 15.47 16.16 -40.23
N TYR A 221 16.08 17.27 -39.78
CA TYR A 221 17.51 17.30 -39.42
C TYR A 221 17.80 17.07 -37.92
N LEU A 222 16.76 16.83 -37.10
CA LEU A 222 16.90 16.71 -35.65
C LEU A 222 16.95 15.25 -35.14
N TRP A 223 17.03 14.26 -36.04
CA TRP A 223 17.15 12.83 -35.69
C TRP A 223 18.29 12.13 -36.44
N SER A 224 19.44 12.78 -36.54
CA SER A 224 20.71 12.17 -36.95
C SER A 224 21.77 12.40 -35.89
#